data_AF-A0AB74EXN6-F1
#
_entry.id   AF-A0AB74EXN6-F1
#
_cell.length_a   1.000
_cell.length_b   1.000
_cell.length_c   1.000
_cell.angle_alpha   90.00
_cell.angle_beta   90.00
_cell.angle_gamma   90.00
#
_symmetry.space_group_name_H-M   'P 1'
#
loop_
_entity.id
_entity.type
_entity.pdbx_description
1 polymer ?
#
loop_
_entity_poly.entity_id
_entity_poly.type
_entity_poly.pdbx_seq_one_letter_code
_entity_poly.pdbx_strand_id
1 'polypeptide(L)'
;MKKRHLIALFMILLLLIPALSGCGKDLTTKISLESGEYYGEQEITLSNAGTGTIYYTLDGSDPRDGGNEYNPEMPLKINYGSTLKAYTKEGSSKGKVVEATYTIKNMEQTDQSSGALMFTSYIRGTYQSGDSKIIFNQDRSLEWQNGSDAGSSPYTITMSSDEDPLKATLTYINNDGKEAKYDIDANAIWEDGSLVINGTTYQPVDEEEE
;
A
#
# COMPACT_ATOMS: atom_id res chain seq x y z
N MET A 1 -34.73 -31.49 -29.47
CA MET A 1 -35.46 -30.31 -28.94
C MET A 1 -34.45 -29.24 -28.57
N LYS A 2 -34.72 -28.02 -29.07
CA LYS A 2 -34.22 -26.67 -28.68
C LYS A 2 -32.70 -26.48 -28.60
N LYS A 3 -32.07 -26.13 -29.73
CA LYS A 3 -31.80 -24.76 -30.25
C LYS A 3 -30.56 -24.10 -29.61
N ARG A 4 -29.41 -24.38 -30.21
CA ARG A 4 -28.20 -23.52 -30.19
C ARG A 4 -28.30 -22.58 -31.40
N HIS A 5 -28.42 -21.29 -31.16
CA HIS A 5 -28.51 -20.19 -32.13
C HIS A 5 -27.90 -18.94 -31.43
N LEU A 6 -27.15 -18.01 -32.04
CA LEU A 6 -26.64 -17.82 -33.41
C LEU A 6 -25.89 -16.44 -33.44
N ILE A 7 -24.68 -16.35 -34.04
CA ILE A 7 -24.14 -15.33 -35.01
C ILE A 7 -24.10 -13.83 -34.57
N ALA A 8 -23.07 -13.00 -34.85
CA ALA A 8 -22.32 -12.70 -36.09
C ALA A 8 -20.88 -12.23 -35.77
N LEU A 9 -19.82 -12.64 -36.46
CA LEU A 9 -19.33 -12.26 -37.81
C LEU A 9 -19.23 -10.73 -38.05
N PHE A 10 -18.02 -10.18 -37.89
CA PHE A 10 -17.51 -9.15 -38.80
C PHE A 10 -16.02 -9.36 -39.05
N MET A 11 -15.70 -9.63 -40.31
CA MET A 11 -14.37 -9.83 -40.86
C MET A 11 -13.92 -8.48 -41.42
N ILE A 12 -12.81 -7.90 -40.95
CA ILE A 12 -11.99 -6.99 -41.77
C ILE A 12 -10.52 -7.39 -41.60
N LEU A 13 -9.97 -7.79 -42.73
CA LEU A 13 -8.58 -8.09 -43.02
C LEU A 13 -7.86 -6.80 -43.48
N LEU A 14 -6.59 -6.68 -43.10
CA LEU A 14 -5.52 -5.85 -43.67
C LEU A 14 -5.46 -4.35 -43.31
N LEU A 15 -4.50 -4.00 -42.44
CA LEU A 15 -3.37 -3.18 -42.86
C LEU A 15 -2.07 -3.77 -42.30
N LEU A 16 -1.26 -4.24 -43.23
CA LEU A 16 0.19 -4.29 -43.15
C LEU A 16 0.69 -2.95 -42.57
N ILE A 17 1.30 -2.94 -41.39
CA ILE A 17 2.24 -1.87 -41.03
C ILE A 17 3.63 -2.50 -41.12
N PRO A 18 4.38 -2.32 -42.22
CA PRO A 18 5.80 -2.59 -42.16
C PRO A 18 6.43 -1.47 -41.32
N ALA A 19 7.17 -1.89 -40.30
CA ALA A 19 8.22 -1.17 -39.58
C ALA A 19 7.88 0.21 -38.96
N LEU A 20 8.18 0.33 -37.67
CA LEU A 20 9.08 1.40 -37.28
C LEU A 20 10.07 0.87 -36.25
N SER A 21 11.34 0.78 -36.66
CA SER A 21 12.45 0.82 -35.73
C SER A 21 12.28 2.06 -34.85
N GLY A 22 11.72 1.86 -33.66
CA GLY A 22 11.83 2.83 -32.59
C GLY A 22 13.01 2.41 -31.74
N CYS A 23 14.19 2.99 -31.99
CA CYS A 23 15.19 3.20 -30.96
C CYS A 23 14.57 4.17 -29.92
N GLY A 24 13.56 3.70 -29.20
CA GLY A 24 12.75 4.48 -28.27
C GLY A 24 13.21 4.16 -26.87
N LYS A 25 13.92 5.10 -26.26
CA LYS A 25 14.34 5.00 -24.86
C LYS A 25 13.10 4.83 -23.98
N ASP A 26 13.08 3.82 -23.11
CA ASP A 26 12.02 3.66 -22.12
C ASP A 26 12.23 4.68 -20.99
N LEU A 27 11.35 5.67 -20.95
CA LEU A 27 11.37 6.77 -19.97
C LEU A 27 10.13 6.71 -19.07
N THR A 28 9.55 5.52 -18.91
CA THR A 28 8.41 5.30 -18.03
C THR A 28 8.83 5.52 -16.58
N THR A 29 8.16 6.45 -15.90
CA THR A 29 8.38 6.75 -14.48
C THR A 29 7.31 6.05 -13.66
N LYS A 30 7.68 5.50 -12.51
CA LYS A 30 6.78 4.85 -11.56
C LYS A 30 6.93 5.50 -10.19
N ILE A 31 5.79 5.67 -9.52
CA ILE A 31 5.69 6.13 -8.13
C ILE A 31 5.37 4.89 -7.28
N SER A 32 6.07 4.67 -6.17
CA SER A 32 5.87 3.46 -5.35
C SER A 32 4.59 3.47 -4.53
N LEU A 33 4.05 4.67 -4.25
CA LEU A 33 2.87 4.88 -3.44
C LEU A 33 1.78 5.55 -4.29
N GLU A 34 0.67 4.85 -4.50
CA GLU A 34 -0.49 5.37 -5.22
C GLU A 34 -1.07 6.62 -4.54
N SER A 35 -1.86 7.41 -5.27
CA SER A 35 -2.56 8.55 -4.67
C SER A 35 -3.53 8.10 -3.58
N GLY A 36 -3.64 8.86 -2.49
CA GLY A 36 -4.55 8.50 -1.41
C GLY A 36 -4.47 9.38 -0.17
N GLU A 37 -5.23 8.97 0.83
CA GLU A 37 -5.17 9.52 2.18
C GLU A 37 -4.24 8.65 3.03
N TYR A 38 -3.31 9.30 3.74
CA TYR A 38 -2.32 8.66 4.58
C TYR A 38 -2.21 9.36 5.93
N TYR A 39 -1.67 8.64 6.91
CA TYR A 39 -1.41 9.13 8.26
C TYR A 39 0.09 9.12 8.52
N GLY A 40 0.63 10.22 9.04
CA GLY A 40 2.07 10.36 9.29
C GLY A 40 2.92 10.48 8.02
N GLU A 41 4.24 10.56 8.21
CA GLU A 41 5.22 10.68 7.13
C GLU A 41 5.22 9.42 6.24
N GLN A 42 5.18 9.61 4.93
CA GLN A 42 5.29 8.56 3.93
C GLN A 42 6.65 8.61 3.25
N GLU A 43 7.24 7.44 2.99
CA GLU A 43 8.44 7.30 2.19
C GLU A 43 8.08 6.81 0.79
N ILE A 44 8.34 7.65 -0.22
CA ILE A 44 7.95 7.41 -1.60
C ILE A 44 9.21 7.29 -2.45
N THR A 45 9.32 6.18 -3.17
CA THR A 45 10.40 5.97 -4.13
C THR A 45 9.90 6.20 -5.55
N LEU A 46 10.76 6.80 -6.36
CA LEU A 46 10.56 6.95 -7.79
C LEU A 46 11.49 5.98 -8.52
N SER A 47 10.98 5.34 -9.57
CA SER A 47 11.80 4.45 -10.41
C SER A 47 11.49 4.68 -11.88
N ASN A 48 12.42 4.24 -12.74
CA ASN A 48 12.19 4.16 -14.16
C ASN A 48 12.74 2.82 -14.70
N ALA A 49 12.29 2.44 -15.89
CA ALA A 49 12.68 1.18 -16.52
C ALA A 49 14.02 1.26 -17.30
N GLY A 50 14.62 2.45 -17.39
CA GLY A 50 15.81 2.72 -18.20
C GLY A 50 16.97 3.29 -17.39
N THR A 51 17.78 4.14 -18.02
CA THR A 51 18.96 4.80 -17.42
C THR A 51 18.79 6.30 -17.23
N GLY A 52 17.56 6.81 -17.40
CA GLY A 52 17.28 8.24 -17.28
C GLY A 52 17.28 8.74 -15.84
N THR A 53 17.38 10.05 -15.68
CA THR A 53 17.26 10.75 -14.40
C THR A 53 15.81 11.16 -14.17
N ILE A 54 15.29 10.97 -12.97
CA ILE A 54 13.93 11.36 -12.60
C ILE A 54 13.95 12.76 -12.01
N TYR A 55 13.03 13.62 -12.46
CA TYR A 55 12.80 14.95 -11.89
C TYR A 55 11.39 15.05 -11.34
N TYR A 56 11.21 15.75 -10.23
CA TYR A 56 9.93 15.82 -9.53
C TYR A 56 9.63 17.17 -8.88
N THR A 57 8.34 17.38 -8.58
CA THR A 57 7.79 18.49 -7.80
C THR A 57 6.76 17.93 -6.82
N LEU A 58 6.54 18.60 -5.69
CA LEU A 58 5.58 18.18 -4.64
C LEU A 58 4.38 19.12 -4.51
N ASP A 59 4.43 20.26 -5.20
CA ASP A 59 3.41 21.30 -5.21
C ASP A 59 2.44 21.20 -6.40
N GLY A 60 2.60 20.16 -7.23
CA GLY A 60 1.79 19.94 -8.43
C GLY A 60 2.17 20.78 -9.65
N SER A 61 3.25 21.57 -9.61
CA SER A 61 3.81 22.24 -10.80
C SER A 61 4.43 21.23 -11.79
N ASP A 62 4.56 21.56 -13.08
CA ASP A 62 5.23 20.66 -14.04
C ASP A 62 6.74 20.60 -13.71
N PRO A 63 7.31 19.41 -13.40
CA PRO A 63 8.73 19.27 -13.08
C PRO A 63 9.68 19.66 -14.22
N ARG A 64 9.17 19.85 -15.45
CA ARG A 64 9.95 20.34 -16.58
C ARG A 64 10.27 21.83 -16.49
N ASP A 65 9.54 22.59 -15.68
CA ASP A 65 9.68 24.04 -15.51
C ASP A 65 10.54 24.42 -14.29
N GLY A 66 11.02 23.44 -13.51
CA GLY A 66 11.85 23.68 -12.32
C GLY A 66 11.82 22.58 -11.28
N GLY A 67 11.77 21.30 -11.69
CA GLY A 67 11.74 20.16 -10.78
C GLY A 67 13.09 19.82 -10.15
N ASN A 68 13.04 19.18 -8.99
CA ASN A 68 14.21 18.64 -8.30
C ASN A 68 14.64 17.32 -8.91
N GLU A 69 15.95 17.06 -8.96
CA GLU A 69 16.48 15.75 -9.33
C GLU A 69 16.26 14.75 -8.19
N TYR A 70 15.72 13.58 -8.52
CA TYR A 70 15.49 12.52 -7.55
C TYR A 70 16.76 11.68 -7.33
N ASN A 71 17.16 11.50 -6.06
CA ASN A 71 18.23 10.59 -5.66
C ASN A 71 17.64 9.20 -5.34
N PRO A 72 17.96 8.14 -6.11
CA PRO A 72 17.46 6.79 -5.85
C PRO A 72 17.81 6.21 -4.48
N GLU A 73 18.86 6.70 -3.83
CA GLU A 73 19.27 6.28 -2.48
C GLU A 73 18.49 6.97 -1.35
N MET A 74 17.71 8.02 -1.67
CA MET A 74 16.96 8.81 -0.69
C MET A 74 15.48 8.89 -1.07
N PRO A 75 14.61 8.08 -0.44
CA PRO A 75 13.16 8.20 -0.61
C PRO A 75 12.65 9.61 -0.31
N LEU A 76 11.59 10.01 -1.02
CA LEU A 76 10.89 11.25 -0.74
C LEU A 76 10.07 11.09 0.54
N LYS A 77 10.35 11.94 1.53
CA LYS A 77 9.61 12.02 2.79
C LYS A 77 8.48 13.03 2.66
N ILE A 78 7.23 12.54 2.61
CA ILE A 78 6.03 13.37 2.51
C ILE A 78 5.24 13.29 3.81
N ASN A 79 5.18 14.40 4.55
CA ASN A 79 4.45 14.52 5.82
C ASN A 79 3.38 15.62 5.81
N TYR A 80 3.04 16.13 4.63
CA TYR A 80 1.98 17.14 4.41
C TYR A 80 1.25 16.86 3.10
N GLY A 81 0.05 17.43 2.96
CA GLY A 81 -0.72 17.32 1.72
C GLY A 81 0.08 17.80 0.51
N SER A 82 0.29 16.91 -0.45
CA SER A 82 1.22 17.13 -1.57
C SER A 82 0.66 16.57 -2.87
N THR A 83 0.99 17.21 -4.00
CA THR A 83 0.78 16.64 -5.33
C THR A 83 2.14 16.39 -5.96
N LEU A 84 2.55 15.12 -5.93
CA LEU A 84 3.79 14.66 -6.53
C LEU A 84 3.61 14.53 -8.04
N LYS A 85 4.40 15.26 -8.81
CA LYS A 85 4.56 15.05 -10.25
C LYS A 85 6.00 14.67 -10.54
N ALA A 86 6.19 13.68 -11.43
CA ALA A 86 7.52 13.22 -11.78
C ALA A 86 7.63 12.84 -13.26
N TYR A 87 8.82 12.95 -13.84
CA TYR A 87 9.13 12.42 -15.15
C TYR A 87 10.59 12.01 -15.27
N THR A 88 10.88 11.08 -16.18
CA THR A 88 12.24 10.65 -16.50
C THR A 88 12.78 11.43 -17.69
N LYS A 89 14.02 11.91 -17.61
CA LYS A 89 14.76 12.57 -18.69
C LYS A 89 16.02 11.78 -19.01
N GLU A 90 16.31 11.61 -20.28
CA GLU A 90 17.61 11.07 -20.71
C GLU A 90 18.14 11.84 -21.92
N GLY A 91 19.20 12.62 -21.70
CA GLY A 91 19.69 13.59 -22.68
C GLY A 91 18.59 14.60 -23.03
N SER A 92 18.23 14.69 -24.31
CA SER A 92 17.16 15.56 -24.82
C SER A 92 15.77 14.94 -24.75
N SER A 93 15.67 13.62 -24.51
CA SER A 93 14.40 12.91 -24.46
C SER A 93 13.74 13.05 -23.10
N LYS A 94 12.41 13.27 -23.09
CA LYS A 94 11.60 13.41 -21.87
C LYS A 94 10.44 12.41 -21.89
N GLY A 95 10.26 11.69 -20.80
CA GLY A 95 9.12 10.83 -20.55
C GLY A 95 7.83 11.61 -20.29
N LYS A 96 6.72 10.88 -20.18
CA LYS A 96 5.45 11.44 -19.70
C LYS A 96 5.58 11.82 -18.23
N VAL A 97 4.84 12.86 -17.83
CA VAL A 97 4.69 13.22 -16.41
C VAL A 97 3.68 12.27 -15.81
N VAL A 98 4.04 11.65 -14.69
CA VAL A 98 3.15 10.88 -13.81
C VAL A 98 2.79 11.74 -12.60
N GLU A 99 1.66 11.45 -11.97
CA GLU A 99 1.10 12.27 -10.89
C GLU A 99 0.50 11.37 -9.80
N ALA A 100 0.69 11.77 -8.53
CA ALA A 100 -0.01 11.23 -7.37
C ALA A 100 -0.32 12.34 -6.37
N THR A 101 -1.50 12.31 -5.77
CA THR A 101 -1.93 13.28 -4.75
C THR A 101 -2.06 12.60 -3.40
N TYR A 102 -1.52 13.23 -2.37
CA TYR A 102 -1.47 12.75 -1.00
C TYR A 102 -2.20 13.72 -0.08
N THR A 103 -3.15 13.21 0.69
CA THR A 103 -3.67 13.91 1.88
C THR A 103 -2.99 13.30 3.09
N ILE A 104 -2.14 14.06 3.77
CA ILE A 104 -1.52 13.61 5.02
C ILE A 104 -2.31 14.19 6.18
N LYS A 105 -2.93 13.31 6.97
CA LYS A 105 -3.60 13.70 8.20
C LYS A 105 -2.60 13.71 9.35
N ASN A 106 -2.55 14.84 10.06
CA ASN A 106 -1.93 14.90 11.38
C ASN A 106 -2.77 14.09 12.36
N MET A 107 -2.11 13.24 13.14
CA MET A 107 -2.72 12.55 14.26
C MET A 107 -2.91 13.55 15.41
N GLU A 108 -3.92 14.40 15.35
CA GLU A 108 -4.38 15.13 16.54
C GLU A 108 -5.75 14.63 17.00
N GLN A 109 -5.69 13.96 18.17
CA GLN A 109 -6.66 13.74 19.25
C GLN A 109 -8.14 13.51 18.89
N THR A 110 -8.67 12.39 19.39
CA THR A 110 -10.01 11.78 19.18
C THR A 110 -10.04 10.99 17.87
N ASP A 111 -9.79 9.68 17.83
CA ASP A 111 -10.32 8.61 18.65
C ASP A 111 -9.38 7.39 18.59
N GLN A 112 -9.07 6.81 19.75
CA GLN A 112 -8.43 5.48 19.92
C GLN A 112 -6.96 5.38 19.46
N SER A 113 -6.08 5.75 20.41
CA SER A 113 -4.68 5.34 20.65
C SER A 113 -3.65 5.46 19.52
N SER A 114 -2.65 6.31 19.75
CA SER A 114 -1.38 6.32 19.00
C SER A 114 -0.77 4.92 18.87
N GLY A 115 -1.00 4.04 19.84
CA GLY A 115 -0.68 2.62 19.76
C GLY A 115 -1.43 1.88 18.63
N ALA A 116 -2.76 1.95 18.56
CA ALA A 116 -3.54 1.21 17.55
C ALA A 116 -3.17 1.62 16.11
N LEU A 117 -2.92 2.90 15.88
CA LEU A 117 -2.53 3.39 14.55
C LEU A 117 -1.12 2.94 14.16
N MET A 118 -0.13 3.06 15.07
CA MET A 118 1.22 2.53 14.84
C MET A 118 1.20 1.02 14.62
N PHE A 119 0.40 0.30 15.39
CA PHE A 119 0.25 -1.13 15.27
C PHE A 119 -0.39 -1.53 13.92
N THR A 120 -1.49 -0.89 13.50
CA THR A 120 -2.08 -1.12 12.16
C THR A 120 -1.11 -0.81 11.03
N SER A 121 -0.15 0.09 11.22
CA SER A 121 0.88 0.37 10.22
C SER A 121 1.89 -0.77 10.08
N TYR A 122 2.23 -1.44 11.19
CA TYR A 122 3.21 -2.51 11.24
C TYR A 122 2.67 -3.86 10.77
N ILE A 123 1.40 -4.15 11.05
CA ILE A 123 0.77 -5.39 10.57
C ILE A 123 0.28 -5.31 9.12
N ARG A 124 0.50 -4.20 8.40
CA ARG A 124 0.15 -4.09 6.97
C ARG A 124 1.01 -5.04 6.15
N GLY A 125 0.37 -5.72 5.21
CA GLY A 125 1.07 -6.56 4.24
C GLY A 125 0.55 -7.98 4.21
N THR A 126 1.32 -8.84 3.54
CA THR A 126 0.99 -10.25 3.35
C THR A 126 1.87 -11.11 4.27
N TYR A 127 1.22 -11.93 5.09
CA TYR A 127 1.87 -12.93 5.94
C TYR A 127 1.51 -14.31 5.40
N GLN A 128 2.52 -15.09 5.00
CA GLN A 128 2.32 -16.40 4.37
C GLN A 128 3.12 -17.46 5.11
N SER A 129 2.47 -18.60 5.37
CA SER A 129 3.10 -19.81 5.90
C SER A 129 2.49 -21.02 5.19
N GLY A 130 3.27 -21.68 4.33
CA GLY A 130 2.76 -22.74 3.46
C GLY A 130 1.67 -22.23 2.50
N ASP A 131 0.55 -22.94 2.47
CA ASP A 131 -0.64 -22.61 1.66
C ASP A 131 -1.59 -21.61 2.36
N SER A 132 -1.25 -21.20 3.58
CA SER A 132 -2.02 -20.20 4.33
C SER A 132 -1.44 -18.81 4.12
N LYS A 133 -2.32 -17.85 3.85
CA LYS A 133 -1.98 -16.44 3.61
C LYS A 133 -2.99 -15.54 4.31
N ILE A 134 -2.48 -14.49 4.95
CA ILE A 134 -3.25 -13.39 5.54
C ILE A 134 -2.78 -12.08 4.92
N ILE A 135 -3.72 -11.21 4.54
CA ILE A 135 -3.46 -9.86 4.03
C ILE A 135 -4.18 -8.85 4.93
N PHE A 136 -3.43 -7.91 5.51
CA PHE A 136 -4.02 -6.75 6.17
C PHE A 136 -3.98 -5.55 5.22
N ASN A 137 -5.18 -5.12 4.80
CA ASN A 137 -5.36 -4.02 3.85
C ASN A 137 -5.40 -2.66 4.56
N GLN A 138 -5.23 -1.60 3.74
CA GLN A 138 -5.24 -0.22 4.21
C GLN A 138 -6.62 0.26 4.69
N ASP A 139 -7.69 -0.34 4.20
CA ASP A 139 -9.08 0.00 4.52
C ASP A 139 -9.61 -0.70 5.79
N ARG A 140 -8.70 -1.27 6.60
CA ARG A 140 -9.03 -2.10 7.78
C ARG A 140 -9.82 -3.38 7.43
N SER A 141 -9.68 -3.89 6.22
CA SER A 141 -10.07 -5.27 5.90
C SER A 141 -8.89 -6.24 6.05
N LEU A 142 -9.20 -7.43 6.52
CA LEU A 142 -8.32 -8.58 6.58
C LEU A 142 -8.84 -9.58 5.54
N GLU A 143 -7.95 -10.09 4.70
CA GLU A 143 -8.23 -11.23 3.82
C GLU A 143 -7.45 -12.45 4.30
N TRP A 144 -8.06 -13.62 4.24
CA TRP A 144 -7.39 -14.89 4.52
C TRP A 144 -7.59 -15.87 3.37
N GLN A 145 -6.60 -16.74 3.20
CA GLN A 145 -6.63 -17.88 2.32
C GLN A 145 -5.98 -19.06 3.03
N ASN A 146 -6.60 -20.24 2.98
CA ASN A 146 -6.03 -21.50 3.41
C ASN A 146 -6.39 -22.59 2.38
N GLY A 147 -5.48 -22.86 1.45
CA GLY A 147 -5.78 -23.71 0.30
C GLY A 147 -6.88 -23.12 -0.60
N SER A 148 -8.00 -23.84 -0.74
CA SER A 148 -9.17 -23.36 -1.50
C SER A 148 -10.09 -22.43 -0.72
N ASP A 149 -9.98 -22.41 0.60
CA ASP A 149 -10.85 -21.62 1.46
C ASP A 149 -10.31 -20.20 1.56
N ALA A 150 -11.15 -19.22 1.27
CA ALA A 150 -10.77 -17.81 1.31
C ALA A 150 -11.93 -16.94 1.79
N GLY A 151 -11.60 -15.81 2.38
CA GLY A 151 -12.59 -14.85 2.84
C GLY A 151 -11.99 -13.49 3.19
N SER A 152 -12.86 -12.56 3.54
CA SER A 152 -12.50 -11.21 3.96
C SER A 152 -13.41 -10.73 5.08
N SER A 153 -12.88 -9.93 5.99
CA SER A 153 -13.60 -9.39 7.13
C SER A 153 -13.04 -8.03 7.52
N PRO A 154 -13.88 -7.06 7.92
CA PRO A 154 -13.37 -5.88 8.60
C PRO A 154 -12.72 -6.30 9.93
N TYR A 155 -11.66 -5.61 10.31
CA TYR A 155 -11.04 -5.81 11.62
C TYR A 155 -10.97 -4.50 12.41
N THR A 156 -10.92 -4.64 13.73
CA THR A 156 -10.63 -3.56 14.67
C THR A 156 -9.46 -3.95 15.54
N ILE A 157 -8.74 -2.95 16.04
CA ILE A 157 -7.64 -3.14 16.99
C ILE A 157 -7.93 -2.25 18.18
N THR A 158 -8.01 -2.88 19.34
CA THR A 158 -8.19 -2.18 20.61
C THR A 158 -6.90 -2.33 21.39
N MET A 159 -6.33 -1.21 21.86
CA MET A 159 -5.19 -1.26 22.77
C MET A 159 -5.69 -1.68 24.15
N SER A 160 -5.09 -2.73 24.70
CA SER A 160 -5.49 -3.35 25.96
C SER A 160 -4.71 -2.77 27.14
N SER A 161 -3.56 -2.13 26.88
CA SER A 161 -2.76 -1.42 27.88
C SER A 161 -1.86 -0.35 27.24
N ASP A 162 -1.64 0.75 27.95
CA ASP A 162 -0.61 1.76 27.64
C ASP A 162 0.74 1.43 28.30
N GLU A 163 0.84 0.30 29.03
CA GLU A 163 2.06 -0.16 29.70
C GLU A 163 3.02 -0.90 28.76
N ASP A 164 4.30 -0.99 29.13
CA ASP A 164 5.35 -1.71 28.41
C ASP A 164 5.44 -3.18 28.89
N PRO A 165 5.28 -4.19 28.01
CA PRO A 165 5.07 -4.09 26.56
C PRO A 165 3.62 -3.77 26.19
N LEU A 166 3.45 -3.01 25.10
CA LEU A 166 2.11 -2.67 24.61
C LEU A 166 1.34 -3.94 24.22
N LYS A 167 0.12 -4.04 24.72
CA LYS A 167 -0.81 -5.13 24.39
C LYS A 167 -1.96 -4.60 23.56
N ALA A 168 -2.34 -5.35 22.53
CA ALA A 168 -3.49 -5.05 21.71
C ALA A 168 -4.34 -6.29 21.47
N THR A 169 -5.61 -6.10 21.21
CA THR A 169 -6.51 -7.17 20.78
C THR A 169 -7.01 -6.86 19.37
N LEU A 170 -6.72 -7.76 18.43
CA LEU A 170 -7.31 -7.79 17.09
C LEU A 170 -8.67 -8.47 17.18
N THR A 171 -9.70 -7.82 16.65
CA THR A 171 -11.06 -8.37 16.57
C THR A 171 -11.53 -8.38 15.11
N TYR A 172 -12.04 -9.50 14.62
CA TYR A 172 -12.61 -9.63 13.28
C TYR A 172 -13.76 -10.65 13.27
N ILE A 173 -14.54 -10.70 12.18
CA ILE A 173 -15.57 -11.72 11.99
C ILE A 173 -15.00 -12.91 11.20
N ASN A 174 -15.06 -14.12 11.78
CA ASN A 174 -14.54 -15.34 11.17
C ASN A 174 -15.48 -15.92 10.09
N ASN A 175 -15.07 -17.05 9.49
CA ASN A 175 -15.84 -17.75 8.44
C ASN A 175 -17.25 -18.16 8.88
N ASP A 176 -17.46 -18.39 10.18
CA ASP A 176 -18.76 -18.80 10.73
C ASP A 176 -19.66 -17.60 11.04
N GLY A 177 -19.21 -16.38 10.71
CA GLY A 177 -19.93 -15.14 11.02
C GLY A 177 -19.85 -14.75 12.50
N LYS A 178 -18.95 -15.37 13.28
CA LYS A 178 -18.74 -15.07 14.69
C LYS A 178 -17.56 -14.13 14.88
N GLU A 179 -17.62 -13.31 15.93
CA GLU A 179 -16.48 -12.52 16.37
C GLU A 179 -15.34 -13.44 16.82
N ALA A 180 -14.12 -13.15 16.37
CA ALA A 180 -12.90 -13.82 16.79
C ALA A 180 -11.91 -12.78 17.29
N LYS A 181 -11.16 -13.13 18.35
CA LYS A 181 -10.21 -12.24 19.03
C LYS A 181 -8.84 -12.87 19.12
N TYR A 182 -7.82 -12.05 18.89
CA TYR A 182 -6.42 -12.43 19.05
C TYR A 182 -5.72 -11.37 19.86
N ASP A 183 -5.10 -11.80 20.95
CA ASP A 183 -4.20 -10.94 21.69
C ASP A 183 -2.87 -10.89 20.96
N ILE A 184 -2.41 -9.67 20.82
CA ILE A 184 -1.14 -9.33 20.23
C ILE A 184 -0.27 -8.79 21.35
N ASP A 185 0.79 -9.55 21.62
CA ASP A 185 1.93 -9.04 22.35
C ASP A 185 2.82 -8.29 21.34
N ALA A 186 2.61 -6.99 21.23
CA ALA A 186 3.53 -6.15 20.52
C ALA A 186 4.70 -5.95 21.49
N ASN A 187 5.83 -6.63 21.25
CA ASN A 187 7.11 -6.35 21.93
C ASN A 187 7.59 -4.93 21.55
N ALA A 188 6.80 -3.95 21.92
CA ALA A 188 6.82 -2.59 21.47
C ALA A 188 7.28 -1.75 22.66
N ILE A 189 8.54 -1.34 22.61
CA ILE A 189 9.19 -0.58 23.68
C ILE A 189 9.15 0.89 23.27
N TRP A 190 8.84 1.78 24.21
CA TRP A 190 9.03 3.22 24.01
C TRP A 190 10.48 3.59 24.30
N GLU A 191 11.30 3.80 23.26
CA GLU A 191 12.68 4.26 23.37
C GLU A 191 12.84 5.62 22.71
N ASP A 192 13.39 6.61 23.43
CA ASP A 192 13.67 7.96 22.93
C ASP A 192 12.49 8.64 22.19
N GLY A 193 11.27 8.47 22.72
CA GLY A 193 10.05 9.04 22.14
C GLY A 193 9.56 8.34 20.87
N SER A 194 10.14 7.18 20.54
CA SER A 194 9.79 6.34 19.39
C SER A 194 9.37 4.95 19.85
N LEU A 195 8.36 4.37 19.19
CA LEU A 195 7.92 3.01 19.47
C LEU A 195 8.74 2.01 18.64
N VAL A 196 9.45 1.10 19.29
CA VAL A 196 10.29 0.07 18.68
C VAL A 196 9.61 -1.29 18.82
N ILE A 197 9.09 -1.86 17.73
CA ILE A 197 8.37 -3.14 17.73
C ILE A 197 9.33 -4.29 17.34
N ASN A 198 9.69 -5.14 18.29
CA ASN A 198 10.62 -6.27 18.11
C ASN A 198 9.89 -7.62 18.04
N GLY A 199 9.38 -7.99 16.87
CA GLY A 199 8.77 -9.30 16.63
C GLY A 199 7.37 -9.44 17.26
N THR A 200 6.38 -9.78 16.43
CA THR A 200 4.98 -9.94 16.85
C THR A 200 4.66 -11.41 17.05
N THR A 201 4.12 -11.77 18.22
CA THR A 201 3.55 -13.09 18.48
C THR A 201 2.04 -12.98 18.67
N TYR A 202 1.28 -13.87 18.01
CA TYR A 202 -0.17 -13.92 18.08
C TYR A 202 -0.60 -15.08 18.99
N GLN A 203 -1.47 -14.82 19.96
CA GLN A 203 -2.10 -15.85 20.77
C GLN A 203 -3.63 -15.76 20.61
N PRO A 204 -4.34 -16.87 20.35
CA PRO A 204 -5.80 -16.86 20.39
C PRO A 204 -6.27 -16.54 21.81
N VAL A 205 -7.33 -15.74 21.93
CA VAL A 205 -7.97 -15.51 23.23
C VAL A 205 -8.88 -16.70 23.50
N ASP A 206 -8.64 -17.42 24.60
CA ASP A 206 -9.55 -18.46 25.04
C ASP A 206 -10.91 -17.79 25.36
N GLU A 207 -11.95 -18.13 24.59
CA GLU A 207 -13.32 -17.76 24.94
C GLU A 207 -13.66 -18.47 26.25
N GLU A 208 -13.73 -17.74 27.36
CA GLU A 208 -14.32 -18.28 28.59
C GLU A 208 -15.78 -18.66 28.26
N GLU A 209 -16.08 -19.95 28.30
CA GLU A 209 -17.44 -20.47 28.12
C GLU A 209 -18.34 -19.89 29.23
N GLU A 210 -19.27 -18.99 28.87
CA GLU A 210 -20.38 -18.57 29.75
C GLU A 210 -21.41 -19.69 29.97
#